data_AF-A0A9X0BQP0-F1
#
_entry.id   AF-A0A9X0BQP0-F1
#
_cell.length_a   1.000
_cell.length_b   1.000
_cell.length_c   1.000
_cell.angle_alpha   90.00
_cell.angle_beta   90.00
_cell.angle_gamma   90.00
#
_symmetry.space_group_name_H-M   'P 1'
#
loop_
_entity.id
_entity.type
_entity.pdbx_description
1 polymer ?
#
loop_
_entity_poly.entity_id
_entity_poly.type
_entity_poly.pdbx_seq_one_letter_code
_entity_poly.pdbx_strand_id
1 'polypeptide(L)'
;MDISVQTVQKIQKFAEKRQEAEQESSKEPLGGTALHVYTRRLDATLQGLQEQLRERNSLDLTEAGTDSWARISQARRAKKAYDSLLKSDDELPATDSVLPSLLAIEETVRLVQENKISVKMTAEQLSVDRERLRVEEANLRDSESIASGLRERIQRIRNANTKKEEQTPSQVAREQLALQKKQNKELDRTSASLKVSLDKFIDETLAPMLAAEDLGGPTVGDAFEVSDATLKAGYTAHGKPKKQKEPAEAEDGTQQRIDKFMKRNAEEAPINKREAAAREMHGLLDAMLEADSYIDLERDSASSRFLVRAKVAQFHPRDARRLRLIDFGRSLGH
;
A
#
# COMPACT_ATOMS: atom_id res chain seq x y z
N MET A 1 28.69 -0.64 -1.76
CA MET A 1 29.50 0.33 -0.99
C MET A 1 29.83 -0.33 0.34
N ASP A 2 30.93 -1.08 0.38
CA ASP A 2 31.30 -1.80 1.60
C ASP A 2 31.94 -0.82 2.58
N ILE A 3 31.22 -0.55 3.67
CA ILE A 3 31.72 0.24 4.78
C ILE A 3 32.92 -0.52 5.34
N SER A 4 34.12 0.08 5.28
CA SER A 4 35.33 -0.61 5.71
C SER A 4 35.23 -0.96 7.20
N VAL A 5 35.59 -2.19 7.57
CA VAL A 5 35.53 -2.68 8.95
C VAL A 5 36.22 -1.73 9.94
N GLN A 6 37.26 -1.03 9.47
CA GLN A 6 37.98 0.00 10.24
C GLN A 6 37.10 1.20 10.63
N THR A 7 36.20 1.64 9.76
CA THR A 7 35.29 2.76 10.06
C THR A 7 34.24 2.36 11.10
N VAL A 8 33.69 1.15 11.01
CA VAL A 8 32.76 0.62 12.01
C VAL A 8 33.42 0.52 13.39
N GLN A 9 34.65 0.00 13.44
CA GLN A 9 35.42 -0.08 14.69
C GLN A 9 35.72 1.30 15.29
N LYS A 10 35.99 2.32 14.46
CA LYS A 10 36.18 3.70 14.94
C LYS A 10 34.91 4.27 15.55
N ILE A 11 33.75 4.01 14.93
CA ILE A 11 32.44 4.46 15.44
C ILE A 11 32.12 3.78 16.78
N GLN A 12 32.36 2.47 16.91
CA GLN A 12 32.14 1.74 18.15
C GLN A 12 33.04 2.27 19.29
N LYS A 13 34.35 2.43 19.02
CA LYS A 13 35.27 3.02 19.99
C LYS A 13 34.88 4.43 20.42
N PHE A 14 34.34 5.23 19.50
CA PHE A 14 33.84 6.56 19.83
C PHE A 14 32.61 6.49 20.74
N ALA A 15 31.68 5.58 20.48
CA ALA A 15 30.50 5.38 21.30
C ALA A 15 30.84 4.93 22.72
N GLU A 16 31.78 3.99 22.86
CA GLU A 16 32.29 3.51 24.16
C GLU A 16 32.93 4.64 24.97
N LYS A 17 33.87 5.39 24.36
CA LYS A 17 34.52 6.54 25.02
C LYS A 17 33.54 7.62 25.44
N ARG A 18 32.50 7.86 24.64
CA ARG A 18 31.45 8.82 25.00
C ARG A 18 30.67 8.32 26.23
N GLN A 19 30.32 7.04 26.26
CA GLN A 19 29.59 6.45 27.38
C GLN A 19 30.44 6.48 28.67
N GLU A 20 31.73 6.22 28.58
CA GLU A 20 32.68 6.37 29.69
C GLU A 20 32.71 7.82 30.21
N ALA A 21 32.83 8.80 29.31
CA ALA A 21 32.82 10.22 29.69
C ALA A 21 31.49 10.68 30.32
N GLU A 22 30.34 10.19 29.82
CA GLU A 22 29.02 10.45 30.42
C GLU A 22 28.91 9.83 31.82
N GLN A 23 29.48 8.65 32.05
CA GLN A 23 29.52 8.00 33.36
C GLN A 23 30.45 8.74 34.34
N GLU A 24 31.60 9.24 33.89
CA GLU A 24 32.51 10.05 34.70
C GLU A 24 31.86 11.37 35.10
N SER A 25 31.23 12.07 34.15
CA SER A 25 30.47 13.30 34.41
C SER A 25 29.30 13.09 35.39
N SER A 26 28.67 11.91 35.35
CA SER A 26 27.59 11.55 36.29
C SER A 26 28.08 11.27 37.72
N LYS A 27 29.35 10.86 37.88
CA LYS A 27 29.93 10.56 39.21
C LYS A 27 30.35 11.81 39.97
N GLU A 28 30.74 12.87 39.26
CA GLU A 28 31.10 14.17 39.85
C GLU A 28 30.13 15.26 39.36
N PRO A 29 28.90 15.33 39.90
CA PRO A 29 28.02 16.44 39.59
C PRO A 29 28.69 17.75 40.07
N LEU A 30 28.64 18.78 39.22
CA LEU A 30 29.10 20.13 39.55
C LEU A 30 28.51 20.56 40.90
N GLY A 31 29.36 20.66 41.92
CA GLY A 31 28.92 21.08 43.25
C GLY A 31 28.28 22.46 43.20
N GLY A 32 27.15 22.66 43.89
CA GLY A 32 26.43 23.94 43.89
C GLY A 32 27.30 25.14 44.31
N THR A 33 28.35 24.89 45.12
CA THR A 33 29.34 25.90 45.50
C THR A 33 30.24 26.33 44.33
N ALA A 34 30.67 25.40 43.47
CA ALA A 34 31.47 25.71 42.28
C ALA A 34 30.65 26.51 41.25
N LEU A 35 29.37 26.16 41.07
CA LEU A 35 28.44 26.92 40.23
C LEU A 35 28.27 28.35 40.73
N HIS A 36 28.06 28.55 42.03
CA HIS A 36 27.93 29.90 42.59
C HIS A 36 29.20 30.75 42.45
N VAL A 37 30.40 30.16 42.61
CA VAL A 37 31.67 30.86 42.37
C VAL A 37 31.80 31.27 40.90
N TYR A 38 31.42 30.38 39.98
CA TYR A 38 31.41 30.66 38.55
C TYR A 38 30.44 31.79 38.18
N THR A 39 29.21 31.78 38.69
CA THR A 39 28.21 32.84 38.46
C THR A 39 28.72 34.20 38.93
N ARG A 40 29.35 34.28 40.11
CA ARG A 40 29.94 35.54 40.60
C ARG A 40 31.05 36.06 39.68
N ARG A 41 31.89 35.17 39.15
CA ARG A 41 32.94 35.55 38.18
C ARG A 41 32.33 36.05 36.87
N LEU A 42 31.26 35.42 36.39
CA LEU A 42 30.50 35.88 35.23
C LEU A 42 29.96 37.29 35.44
N ASP A 43 29.25 37.52 36.54
CA ASP A 43 28.67 38.83 36.84
C ASP A 43 29.74 39.93 36.90
N ALA A 44 30.90 39.64 37.51
CA ALA A 44 32.03 40.56 37.56
C ALA A 44 32.60 40.86 36.17
N THR A 45 32.79 39.84 35.31
CA THR A 45 33.26 40.05 33.93
C THR A 45 32.25 40.82 33.08
N LEU A 46 30.95 40.58 33.26
CA LEU A 46 29.90 41.31 32.55
C LEU A 46 29.85 42.79 32.94
N GLN A 47 29.97 43.08 34.24
CA GLN A 47 30.04 44.46 34.72
C GLN A 47 31.27 45.19 34.18
N GLY A 48 32.45 44.56 34.21
CA GLY A 48 33.67 45.12 33.66
C GLY A 48 33.58 45.41 32.15
N LEU A 49 33.01 44.47 31.38
CA LEU A 49 32.78 44.68 29.94
C LEU A 49 31.77 45.80 29.68
N GLN A 50 30.68 45.88 30.44
CA GLN A 50 29.67 46.93 30.29
C GLN A 50 30.25 48.32 30.59
N GLU A 51 31.13 48.42 31.58
CA GLU A 51 31.84 49.65 31.90
C GLU A 51 32.79 50.06 30.77
N GLN A 52 33.61 49.13 30.26
CA GLN A 52 34.46 49.36 29.08
C GLN A 52 33.66 49.77 27.83
N LEU A 53 32.48 49.18 27.62
CA LEU A 53 31.61 49.50 26.49
C LEU A 53 31.00 50.91 26.65
N ARG A 54 30.65 51.32 27.87
CA ARG A 54 30.19 52.69 28.16
C ARG A 54 31.30 53.71 27.95
N GLU A 55 32.52 53.41 28.39
CA GLU A 55 33.70 54.25 28.16
C GLU A 55 33.97 54.40 26.65
N ARG A 56 33.94 53.29 25.89
CA ARG A 56 34.15 53.33 24.43
C ARG A 56 33.01 54.03 23.67
N ASN A 57 31.76 53.85 24.08
CA ASN A 57 30.60 54.51 23.45
C ASN A 57 30.54 56.02 23.73
N SER A 58 31.32 56.53 24.70
CA SER A 58 31.44 57.98 24.96
C SER A 58 32.35 58.70 23.95
N LEU A 59 33.03 57.96 23.06
CA LEU A 59 33.83 58.51 21.98
C LEU A 59 32.92 58.92 20.81
N ASP A 60 32.57 60.20 20.77
CA ASP A 60 31.86 60.80 19.62
C ASP A 60 32.74 60.71 18.36
N LEU A 61 32.32 59.87 17.42
CA LEU A 61 32.88 59.80 16.08
C LEU A 61 32.43 61.04 15.31
N THR A 62 33.31 62.03 15.17
CA THR A 62 33.05 63.25 14.39
C THR A 62 32.62 62.90 12.96
N GLU A 63 31.47 63.44 12.52
CA GLU A 63 30.94 63.23 11.17
C GLU A 63 31.94 63.63 10.09
N ALA A 64 31.99 62.83 9.02
CA ALA A 64 32.91 63.06 7.92
C ALA A 64 32.53 64.34 7.14
N GLY A 65 33.47 65.29 7.09
CA GLY A 65 33.31 66.53 6.33
C GLY A 65 33.00 66.29 4.83
N THR A 66 32.27 67.23 4.23
CA THR A 66 31.83 67.18 2.83
C THR A 66 32.94 67.45 1.82
N ASP A 67 34.09 67.98 2.25
CA ASP A 67 35.21 68.36 1.37
C ASP A 67 36.06 67.17 0.91
N SER A 68 36.34 67.10 -0.40
CA SER A 68 37.14 66.02 -1.03
C SER A 68 38.55 65.91 -0.44
N TRP A 69 39.21 67.04 -0.19
CA TRP A 69 40.56 67.05 0.37
C TRP A 69 40.58 66.67 1.87
N ALA A 70 39.53 67.08 2.61
CA ALA A 70 39.34 66.66 4.00
C ALA A 70 39.16 65.14 4.11
N ARG A 71 38.38 64.53 3.20
CA ARG A 71 38.20 63.07 3.11
C ARG A 71 39.50 62.32 2.83
N ILE A 72 40.34 62.81 1.91
CA ILE A 72 41.65 62.20 1.63
C ILE A 72 42.56 62.28 2.87
N SER A 73 42.56 63.41 3.57
CA SER A 73 43.35 63.58 4.80
C SER A 73 42.85 62.67 5.93
N GLN A 74 41.53 62.47 6.05
CA GLN A 74 40.91 61.58 7.03
C GLN A 74 41.22 60.12 6.70
N ALA A 75 41.13 59.71 5.44
CA ALA A 75 41.49 58.37 4.99
C ALA A 75 42.98 58.05 5.25
N ARG A 76 43.89 59.01 5.03
CA ARG A 76 45.32 58.83 5.37
C ARG A 76 45.55 58.73 6.88
N ARG A 77 44.82 59.50 7.68
CA ARG A 77 44.88 59.42 9.15
C ARG A 77 44.33 58.08 9.65
N ALA A 78 43.18 57.64 9.13
CA ALA A 78 42.59 56.35 9.43
C ALA A 78 43.53 55.21 9.03
N LYS A 79 44.11 55.25 7.81
CA LYS A 79 45.11 54.25 7.38
C LYS A 79 46.28 54.16 8.36
N LYS A 80 46.87 55.30 8.73
CA LYS A 80 47.98 55.32 9.72
C LYS A 80 47.55 54.79 11.08
N ALA A 81 46.32 55.10 11.52
CA ALA A 81 45.77 54.60 12.77
C ALA A 81 45.54 53.08 12.75
N TYR A 82 45.01 52.52 11.66
CA TYR A 82 44.90 51.08 11.47
C TYR A 82 46.27 50.40 11.37
N ASP A 83 47.22 51.00 10.65
CA ASP A 83 48.60 50.51 10.56
C ASP A 83 49.33 50.53 11.92
N SER A 84 48.94 51.43 12.84
CA SER A 84 49.44 51.43 14.23
C SER A 84 48.70 50.43 15.13
N LEU A 85 47.39 50.26 14.94
CA LEU A 85 46.59 49.30 15.72
C LEU A 85 46.99 47.86 15.42
N LEU A 86 47.33 47.56 14.16
CA LEU A 86 47.81 46.24 13.76
C LEU A 86 49.21 45.90 14.36
N LYS A 87 49.91 46.90 14.89
CA LYS A 87 51.22 46.76 15.55
C LYS A 87 51.16 46.80 17.07
N SER A 88 50.02 47.17 17.66
CA SER A 88 49.80 47.05 19.09
C SER A 88 49.42 45.61 19.45
N ASP A 89 49.88 45.12 20.59
CA ASP A 89 49.45 43.82 21.11
C ASP A 89 47.96 43.90 21.48
N ASP A 90 47.18 42.94 20.97
CA ASP A 90 45.75 42.86 21.23
C ASP A 90 45.48 42.70 22.74
N GLU A 91 44.48 43.43 23.25
CA GLU A 91 43.93 43.22 24.59
C GLU A 91 43.20 41.86 24.63
N LEU A 92 43.95 40.79 24.84
CA LEU A 92 43.36 39.49 25.12
C LEU A 92 42.75 39.50 26.51
N PRO A 93 41.59 38.83 26.71
CA PRO A 93 41.01 38.69 28.04
C PRO A 93 42.02 38.00 28.98
N ALA A 94 42.07 38.45 30.23
CA ALA A 94 42.93 37.86 31.25
C ALA A 94 42.69 36.33 31.36
N THR A 95 43.71 35.57 31.76
CA THR A 95 43.63 34.10 31.90
C THR A 95 42.56 33.64 32.89
N ASP A 96 42.16 34.51 33.82
CA ASP A 96 41.13 34.26 34.81
C ASP A 96 39.71 34.61 34.29
N SER A 97 39.63 35.13 33.06
CA SER A 97 38.37 35.49 32.40
C SER A 97 37.60 34.24 31.98
N VAL A 98 36.28 34.32 32.16
CA VAL A 98 35.34 33.25 31.82
C VAL A 98 34.91 33.31 30.36
N LEU A 99 35.29 34.37 29.63
CA LEU A 99 34.87 34.61 28.24
C LEU A 99 35.35 33.53 27.26
N PRO A 100 36.62 33.07 27.29
CA PRO A 100 37.06 32.01 26.36
C PRO A 100 36.29 30.71 26.57
N SER A 101 35.99 30.35 27.83
CA SER A 101 35.18 29.18 28.14
C SER A 101 33.73 29.33 27.69
N LEU A 102 33.11 30.50 27.86
CA LEU A 102 31.75 30.75 27.40
C LEU A 102 31.65 30.71 25.88
N LEU A 103 32.58 31.36 25.19
CA LEU A 103 32.62 31.36 23.73
C LEU A 103 32.80 29.94 23.20
N ALA A 104 33.71 29.17 23.78
CA ALA A 104 33.89 27.76 23.42
C ALA A 104 32.60 26.94 23.66
N ILE A 105 31.87 27.19 24.75
CA ILE A 105 30.59 26.51 25.01
C ILE A 105 29.54 26.94 23.98
N GLU A 106 29.40 28.22 23.69
CA GLU A 106 28.42 28.72 22.71
C GLU A 106 28.71 28.18 21.30
N GLU A 107 29.97 28.24 20.87
CA GLU A 107 30.41 27.70 19.59
C GLU A 107 30.21 26.19 19.52
N THR A 108 30.56 25.44 20.58
CA THR A 108 30.34 23.99 20.58
C THR A 108 28.86 23.64 20.57
N VAL A 109 28.01 24.36 21.31
CA VAL A 109 26.55 24.18 21.26
C VAL A 109 26.01 24.46 19.87
N ARG A 110 26.43 25.57 19.25
CA ARG A 110 26.05 25.92 17.88
C ARG A 110 26.49 24.84 16.89
N LEU A 111 27.74 24.40 16.93
CA LEU A 111 28.28 23.35 16.07
C LEU A 111 27.54 22.02 16.27
N VAL A 112 27.19 21.66 17.51
CA VAL A 112 26.40 20.45 17.79
C VAL A 112 25.00 20.56 17.18
N GLN A 113 24.36 21.72 17.28
CA GLN A 113 23.04 21.95 16.67
C GLN A 113 23.10 21.90 15.13
N GLU A 114 24.07 22.59 14.52
CA GLU A 114 24.29 22.59 13.08
C GLU A 114 24.59 21.16 12.58
N ASN A 115 25.51 20.44 13.23
CA ASN A 115 25.82 19.06 12.88
C ASN A 115 24.61 18.13 13.01
N LYS A 116 23.77 18.31 14.04
CA LYS A 116 22.54 17.52 14.21
C LYS A 116 21.57 17.74 13.05
N ILE A 117 21.46 18.98 12.56
CA ILE A 117 20.62 19.30 11.39
C ILE A 117 21.24 18.68 10.13
N SER A 118 22.54 18.82 9.91
CA SER A 118 23.24 18.21 8.76
C SER A 118 23.13 16.69 8.74
N VAL A 119 23.24 16.01 9.88
CA VAL A 119 23.07 14.55 10.00
C VAL A 119 21.64 14.15 9.64
N LYS A 120 20.63 14.90 10.08
CA LYS A 120 19.22 14.62 9.70
C LYS A 120 19.00 14.79 8.21
N MET A 121 19.45 15.90 7.63
CA MET A 121 19.33 16.17 6.20
C MET A 121 20.02 15.10 5.35
N THR A 122 21.23 14.69 5.73
CA THR A 122 21.97 13.62 5.02
C THR A 122 21.32 12.26 5.19
N ALA A 123 20.72 11.96 6.35
CA ALA A 123 19.96 10.72 6.55
C ALA A 123 18.69 10.67 5.67
N GLU A 124 17.98 11.79 5.55
CA GLU A 124 16.82 11.92 4.66
C GLU A 124 17.23 11.74 3.19
N GLN A 125 18.30 12.43 2.74
CA GLN A 125 18.84 12.25 1.39
C GLN A 125 19.25 10.80 1.11
N LEU A 126 19.93 10.15 2.06
CA LEU A 126 20.32 8.75 1.93
C LEU A 126 19.11 7.82 1.80
N SER A 127 18.01 8.12 2.50
CA SER A 127 16.78 7.33 2.37
C SER A 127 16.14 7.48 0.99
N VAL A 128 16.12 8.70 0.44
CA VAL A 128 15.61 8.98 -0.91
C VAL A 128 16.49 8.31 -1.97
N ASP A 129 17.80 8.38 -1.84
CA ASP A 129 18.74 7.78 -2.79
C ASP A 129 18.68 6.26 -2.78
N ARG A 130 18.46 5.64 -1.61
CA ARG A 130 18.22 4.19 -1.51
C ARG A 130 16.95 3.76 -2.23
N GLU A 131 15.87 4.53 -2.10
CA GLU A 131 14.63 4.23 -2.80
C GLU A 131 14.80 4.39 -4.32
N ARG A 132 15.47 5.46 -4.76
CA ARG A 132 15.82 5.66 -6.18
C ARG A 132 16.65 4.50 -6.71
N LEU A 133 17.67 4.06 -5.97
CA LEU A 133 18.51 2.93 -6.36
C LEU A 133 17.69 1.65 -6.49
N ARG A 134 16.74 1.39 -5.58
CA ARG A 134 15.85 0.23 -5.68
C ARG A 134 14.97 0.26 -6.93
N VAL A 135 14.45 1.42 -7.28
CA VAL A 135 13.65 1.61 -8.51
C VAL A 135 14.52 1.39 -9.75
N GLU A 136 15.72 1.97 -9.80
CA GLU A 136 16.64 1.78 -10.92
C GLU A 136 17.11 0.33 -11.07
N GLU A 137 17.34 -0.39 -9.97
CA GLU A 137 17.65 -1.83 -10.00
C GLU A 137 16.49 -2.65 -10.55
N ALA A 138 15.23 -2.31 -10.21
CA ALA A 138 14.06 -2.95 -10.79
C ALA A 138 13.95 -2.67 -12.29
N ASN A 139 14.12 -1.41 -12.69
CA ASN A 139 14.11 -0.99 -14.10
C ASN A 139 15.21 -1.70 -14.92
N LEU A 140 16.38 -1.90 -14.33
CA LEU A 140 17.48 -2.63 -14.97
C LEU A 140 17.10 -4.09 -15.19
N ARG A 141 16.56 -4.78 -14.18
CA ARG A 141 16.10 -6.18 -14.31
C ARG A 141 15.00 -6.32 -15.36
N ASP A 142 14.06 -5.39 -15.38
CA ASP A 142 13.00 -5.38 -16.38
C ASP A 142 13.58 -5.20 -17.79
N SER A 143 14.51 -4.24 -17.95
CA SER A 143 15.21 -4.01 -19.21
C SER A 143 16.01 -5.23 -19.67
N GLU A 144 16.67 -5.94 -18.76
CA GLU A 144 17.39 -7.19 -19.05
C GLU A 144 16.43 -8.30 -19.51
N SER A 145 15.27 -8.43 -18.86
CA SER A 145 14.23 -9.41 -19.23
C SER A 145 13.60 -9.11 -20.59
N ILE A 146 13.38 -7.83 -20.91
CA ILE A 146 12.90 -7.39 -22.22
C ILE A 146 13.97 -7.68 -23.27
N ALA A 147 15.23 -7.36 -22.98
CA ALA A 147 16.33 -7.61 -23.89
C ALA A 147 16.52 -9.11 -24.17
N SER A 148 16.44 -9.98 -23.16
CA SER A 148 16.50 -11.43 -23.37
C SER A 148 15.31 -11.93 -24.18
N GLY A 149 14.08 -11.52 -23.84
CA GLY A 149 12.88 -11.88 -24.58
C GLY A 149 12.90 -11.44 -26.05
N LEU A 150 13.43 -10.24 -26.33
CA LEU A 150 13.63 -9.75 -27.70
C LEU A 150 14.69 -10.56 -28.45
N ARG A 151 15.82 -10.90 -27.82
CA ARG A 151 16.84 -11.76 -28.44
C ARG A 151 16.27 -13.14 -28.79
N GLU A 152 15.52 -13.75 -27.88
CA GLU A 152 14.85 -15.04 -28.12
C GLU A 152 13.83 -14.94 -29.26
N ARG A 153 13.06 -13.85 -29.32
CA ARG A 153 12.09 -13.64 -30.41
C ARG A 153 12.80 -13.48 -31.75
N ILE A 154 13.89 -12.70 -31.81
CA ILE A 154 14.70 -12.55 -33.02
C ILE A 154 15.25 -13.90 -33.47
N GLN A 155 15.76 -14.71 -32.53
CA GLN A 155 16.26 -16.05 -32.85
C GLN A 155 15.14 -16.98 -33.34
N ARG A 156 13.97 -16.96 -32.70
CA ARG A 156 12.78 -17.70 -33.17
C ARG A 156 12.36 -17.30 -34.57
N ILE A 157 12.32 -16.00 -34.87
CA ILE A 157 11.96 -15.49 -36.20
C ILE A 157 13.01 -15.92 -37.23
N ARG A 158 14.31 -15.81 -36.93
CA ARG A 158 15.37 -16.29 -37.82
C ARG A 158 15.22 -17.79 -38.11
N ASN A 159 15.04 -18.60 -37.08
CA ASN A 159 14.85 -20.04 -37.22
C ASN A 159 13.54 -20.40 -37.96
N ALA A 160 12.48 -19.62 -37.80
CA ALA A 160 11.23 -19.82 -38.51
C ALA A 160 11.37 -19.43 -39.99
N ASN A 161 12.10 -18.35 -40.30
CA ASN A 161 12.36 -17.94 -41.67
C ASN A 161 13.23 -18.96 -42.42
N THR A 162 14.29 -19.47 -41.81
CA THR A 162 15.10 -20.54 -42.43
C THR A 162 14.26 -21.79 -42.68
N LYS A 163 13.43 -22.22 -41.73
CA LYS A 163 12.50 -23.34 -41.92
C LYS A 163 11.48 -23.08 -43.03
N LYS A 164 10.98 -21.85 -43.16
CA LYS A 164 10.04 -21.47 -44.23
C LYS A 164 10.71 -21.47 -45.61
N GLU A 165 11.99 -21.10 -45.71
CA GLU A 165 12.77 -21.23 -46.94
C GLU A 165 12.97 -22.69 -47.35
N GLU A 166 13.07 -23.60 -46.38
CA GLU A 166 13.23 -25.06 -46.62
C GLU A 166 11.91 -25.81 -46.88
N GLN A 167 10.75 -25.27 -46.45
CA GLN A 167 9.46 -25.97 -46.49
C GLN A 167 8.62 -25.61 -47.73
N THR A 168 7.92 -26.61 -48.28
CA THR A 168 6.95 -26.40 -49.36
C THR A 168 5.65 -25.76 -48.81
N PRO A 169 4.89 -24.98 -49.62
CA PRO A 169 3.66 -24.32 -49.16
C PRO A 169 2.60 -25.30 -48.62
N SER A 170 2.60 -26.55 -49.09
CA SER A 170 1.76 -27.64 -48.58
C SER A 170 2.12 -28.10 -47.16
N GLN A 171 3.41 -28.02 -46.78
CA GLN A 171 3.88 -28.36 -45.44
C GLN A 171 3.53 -27.26 -44.42
N VAL A 172 3.65 -25.99 -44.81
CA VAL A 172 3.26 -24.84 -43.98
C VAL A 172 1.77 -24.87 -43.64
N ALA A 173 0.90 -25.17 -44.60
CA ALA A 173 -0.53 -25.30 -44.36
C ALA A 173 -0.87 -26.42 -43.36
N ARG A 174 -0.17 -27.57 -43.45
CA ARG A 174 -0.35 -28.67 -42.49
C ARG A 174 0.11 -28.29 -41.09
N GLU A 175 1.21 -27.54 -40.96
CA GLU A 175 1.71 -27.08 -39.67
C GLU A 175 0.76 -26.07 -39.02
N GLN A 176 0.20 -25.13 -39.78
CA GLN A 176 -0.81 -24.19 -39.29
C GLN A 176 -2.06 -24.91 -38.80
N LEU A 177 -2.56 -25.89 -39.56
CA LEU A 177 -3.68 -26.74 -39.12
C LEU A 177 -3.33 -27.52 -37.85
N ALA A 178 -2.10 -28.02 -37.72
CA ALA A 178 -1.66 -28.71 -36.52
C ALA A 178 -1.59 -27.77 -35.31
N LEU A 179 -1.13 -26.53 -35.50
CA LEU A 179 -1.08 -25.51 -34.45
C LEU A 179 -2.48 -25.11 -34.00
N GLN A 180 -3.40 -24.81 -34.93
CA GLN A 180 -4.79 -24.52 -34.61
C GLN A 180 -5.46 -25.69 -33.88
N LYS A 181 -5.20 -26.94 -34.31
CA LYS A 181 -5.69 -28.13 -33.60
C LYS A 181 -5.13 -28.23 -32.18
N LYS A 182 -3.87 -27.83 -31.94
CA LYS A 182 -3.31 -27.81 -30.57
C LYS A 182 -3.95 -26.73 -29.72
N GLN A 183 -4.12 -25.52 -30.27
CA GLN A 183 -4.79 -24.41 -29.58
C GLN A 183 -6.24 -24.76 -29.23
N ASN A 184 -7.01 -25.32 -30.17
CA ASN A 184 -8.37 -25.77 -29.90
C ASN A 184 -8.39 -26.81 -28.78
N LYS A 185 -7.47 -27.80 -28.81
CA LYS A 185 -7.36 -28.80 -27.73
C LYS A 185 -7.01 -28.18 -26.38
N GLU A 186 -6.21 -27.12 -26.35
CA GLU A 186 -5.88 -26.40 -25.12
C GLU A 186 -7.09 -25.63 -24.59
N LEU A 187 -7.81 -24.93 -25.48
CA LEU A 187 -9.06 -24.25 -25.16
C LEU A 187 -10.12 -25.23 -24.66
N ASP A 188 -10.28 -26.39 -25.30
CA ASP A 188 -11.20 -27.44 -24.86
C ASP A 188 -10.84 -27.93 -23.45
N ARG A 189 -9.55 -28.12 -23.16
CA ARG A 189 -9.07 -28.52 -21.82
C ARG A 189 -9.32 -27.45 -20.77
N THR A 190 -9.00 -26.20 -21.06
CA THR A 190 -9.22 -25.10 -20.12
C THR A 190 -10.71 -24.89 -19.87
N SER A 191 -11.54 -24.94 -20.92
CA SER A 191 -13.00 -24.84 -20.82
C SER A 191 -13.59 -25.99 -20.01
N ALA A 192 -13.12 -27.23 -20.21
CA ALA A 192 -13.54 -28.38 -19.40
C ALA A 192 -13.15 -28.19 -17.92
N SER A 193 -11.92 -27.72 -17.64
CA SER A 193 -11.49 -27.47 -16.26
C SER A 193 -12.30 -26.35 -15.60
N LEU A 194 -12.63 -25.31 -16.36
CA LEU A 194 -13.43 -24.19 -15.90
C LEU A 194 -14.86 -24.64 -15.59
N LYS A 195 -15.47 -25.44 -16.48
CA LYS A 195 -16.80 -26.03 -16.25
C LYS A 195 -16.83 -26.83 -14.95
N VAL A 196 -15.86 -27.73 -14.73
CA VAL A 196 -15.76 -28.50 -13.47
C VAL A 196 -15.63 -27.60 -12.24
N SER A 197 -14.83 -26.52 -12.33
CA SER A 197 -14.68 -25.58 -11.21
C SER A 197 -15.95 -24.77 -10.94
N LEU A 198 -16.67 -24.39 -11.99
CA LEU A 198 -17.95 -23.70 -11.91
C LEU A 198 -19.00 -24.64 -11.30
N ASP A 199 -19.03 -25.89 -11.73
CA ASP A 199 -19.99 -26.87 -11.23
C ASP A 199 -19.82 -27.10 -9.73
N LYS A 200 -18.56 -27.26 -9.31
CA LYS A 200 -18.21 -27.36 -7.89
C LYS A 200 -18.62 -26.12 -7.10
N PHE A 201 -18.39 -24.93 -7.65
CA PHE A 201 -18.81 -23.68 -7.01
C PHE A 201 -20.33 -23.61 -6.84
N ILE A 202 -21.08 -24.01 -7.87
CA ILE A 202 -22.55 -24.05 -7.83
C ILE A 202 -23.02 -24.99 -6.73
N ASP A 203 -22.49 -26.21 -6.69
CA ASP A 203 -22.93 -27.24 -5.75
C ASP A 203 -22.56 -26.91 -4.30
N GLU A 204 -21.36 -26.40 -4.06
CA GLU A 204 -20.81 -26.15 -2.72
C GLU A 204 -21.29 -24.83 -2.11
N THR A 205 -21.34 -23.75 -2.90
CA THR A 205 -21.55 -22.40 -2.37
C THR A 205 -22.87 -21.78 -2.80
N LEU A 206 -23.25 -21.92 -4.08
CA LEU A 206 -24.39 -21.19 -4.63
C LEU A 206 -25.71 -21.89 -4.33
N ALA A 207 -25.75 -23.21 -4.43
CA ALA A 207 -26.96 -24.02 -4.28
C ALA A 207 -27.63 -23.88 -2.89
N PRO A 208 -26.89 -23.86 -1.76
CA PRO A 208 -27.50 -23.58 -0.46
C PRO A 208 -28.13 -22.19 -0.37
N MET A 209 -27.50 -21.18 -0.99
CA MET A 209 -27.99 -19.80 -0.98
C MET A 209 -29.23 -19.64 -1.87
N LEU A 210 -29.23 -20.25 -3.06
CA LEU A 210 -30.38 -20.26 -3.97
C LEU A 210 -31.58 -20.96 -3.32
N ALA A 211 -31.35 -22.12 -2.70
CA ALA A 211 -32.38 -22.84 -1.97
C ALA A 211 -32.95 -22.03 -0.79
N ALA A 212 -32.14 -21.18 -0.15
CA ALA A 212 -32.62 -20.28 0.91
C ALA A 212 -33.53 -19.19 0.34
N GLU A 213 -33.13 -18.55 -0.77
CA GLU A 213 -33.91 -17.50 -1.42
C GLU A 213 -35.26 -18.02 -1.93
N ASP A 214 -35.30 -19.20 -2.56
CA ASP A 214 -36.54 -19.84 -3.02
C ASP A 214 -37.50 -20.17 -1.86
N LEU A 215 -36.97 -20.39 -0.65
CA LEU A 215 -37.76 -20.60 0.57
C LEU A 215 -38.21 -19.29 1.25
N GLY A 216 -37.95 -18.14 0.64
CA GLY A 216 -38.24 -16.82 1.21
C GLY A 216 -37.23 -16.36 2.26
N GLY A 217 -36.01 -16.92 2.20
CA GLY A 217 -34.87 -16.56 3.03
C GLY A 217 -34.13 -15.30 2.52
N PRO A 218 -32.93 -15.03 3.04
CA PRO A 218 -32.10 -13.91 2.59
C PRO A 218 -31.73 -14.06 1.11
N THR A 219 -31.48 -12.94 0.42
CA THR A 219 -31.08 -13.00 -0.99
C THR A 219 -29.68 -13.57 -1.13
N VAL A 220 -29.40 -14.23 -2.26
CA VAL A 220 -28.08 -14.86 -2.50
C VAL A 220 -26.97 -13.80 -2.34
N GLY A 221 -26.00 -14.06 -1.47
CA GLY A 221 -24.90 -13.14 -1.14
C GLY A 221 -25.07 -12.31 0.15
N ASP A 222 -26.27 -12.22 0.73
CA ASP A 222 -26.48 -11.53 2.01
C ASP A 222 -26.07 -12.37 3.23
N ALA A 223 -26.20 -13.70 3.11
CA ALA A 223 -25.80 -14.66 4.13
C ALA A 223 -24.87 -15.72 3.52
N PHE A 224 -23.63 -15.79 4.00
CA PHE A 224 -22.59 -16.67 3.44
C PHE A 224 -22.70 -18.13 3.91
N GLU A 225 -23.29 -18.38 5.08
CA GLU A 225 -23.36 -19.73 5.66
C GLU A 225 -24.82 -20.16 5.88
N VAL A 226 -25.36 -20.90 4.92
CA VAL A 226 -26.68 -21.54 5.04
C VAL A 226 -26.48 -23.04 5.26
N SER A 227 -26.88 -23.53 6.43
CA SER A 227 -26.77 -24.96 6.75
C SER A 227 -27.96 -25.77 6.20
N ASP A 228 -27.75 -27.06 5.95
CA ASP A 228 -28.84 -27.96 5.52
C ASP A 228 -29.94 -28.09 6.60
N ALA A 229 -29.57 -27.90 7.88
CA ALA A 229 -30.52 -27.86 8.99
C ALA A 229 -31.47 -26.66 8.92
N THR A 230 -30.98 -25.49 8.47
CA THR A 230 -31.79 -24.28 8.28
C THR A 230 -32.67 -24.37 7.04
N LEU A 231 -32.20 -24.99 5.96
CA LEU A 231 -33.01 -25.24 4.75
C LEU A 231 -34.18 -26.21 5.00
N LYS A 232 -33.97 -27.19 5.88
CA LYS A 232 -35.02 -28.11 6.33
C LYS A 232 -36.06 -27.41 7.22
N ALA A 233 -35.61 -26.52 8.11
CA ALA A 233 -36.50 -25.75 9.00
C ALA A 233 -37.34 -24.70 8.24
N GLY A 234 -36.79 -24.16 7.14
CA GLY A 234 -37.42 -23.14 6.30
C GLY A 234 -37.32 -21.73 6.88
N TYR A 235 -37.73 -20.74 6.09
CA TYR A 235 -37.73 -19.33 6.49
C TYR A 235 -39.16 -18.84 6.75
N THR A 236 -39.27 -17.81 7.59
CA THR A 236 -40.51 -17.05 7.78
C THR A 236 -40.65 -16.02 6.66
N ALA A 237 -41.86 -15.48 6.44
CA ALA A 237 -42.12 -14.47 5.39
C ALA A 237 -41.31 -13.15 5.55
N HIS A 238 -40.55 -13.01 6.65
CA HIS A 238 -39.65 -11.88 6.91
C HIS A 238 -38.16 -12.27 6.81
N GLY A 239 -37.82 -13.39 6.14
CA GLY A 239 -36.44 -13.81 5.88
C GLY A 239 -35.69 -14.38 7.10
N LYS A 240 -36.34 -14.51 8.27
CA LYS A 240 -35.72 -15.08 9.47
C LYS A 240 -35.85 -16.60 9.47
N PRO A 241 -34.79 -17.34 9.86
CA PRO A 241 -34.84 -18.80 9.95
C PRO A 241 -35.89 -19.22 10.97
N LYS A 242 -36.77 -20.13 10.57
CA LYS A 242 -37.80 -20.66 11.45
C LYS A 242 -37.12 -21.57 12.48
N LYS A 243 -37.35 -21.32 13.77
CA LYS A 243 -36.86 -22.24 14.81
C LYS A 243 -37.45 -23.62 14.57
N GLN A 244 -36.59 -24.64 14.55
CA GLN A 244 -37.03 -26.03 14.48
C GLN A 244 -37.99 -26.27 15.65
N LYS A 245 -39.19 -26.77 15.33
CA LYS A 245 -40.15 -27.16 16.35
C LYS A 245 -39.60 -28.45 16.94
N GLU A 246 -39.02 -28.39 18.14
CA GLU A 246 -38.86 -29.59 18.96
C GLU A 246 -40.24 -30.25 19.09
N PRO A 247 -40.34 -31.59 19.16
CA PRO A 247 -41.60 -32.26 19.37
C PRO A 247 -42.09 -31.91 20.77
N ALA A 248 -42.88 -30.84 20.87
CA ALA A 248 -43.68 -30.57 22.04
C ALA A 248 -44.64 -31.74 22.20
N GLU A 249 -44.57 -32.35 23.38
CA GLU A 249 -45.46 -33.39 23.85
C GLU A 249 -46.93 -33.02 23.58
N ALA A 250 -47.71 -34.06 23.31
CA ALA A 250 -49.12 -33.96 23.03
C ALA A 250 -49.85 -33.21 24.15
N GLU A 251 -50.49 -32.10 23.82
CA GLU A 251 -51.65 -31.62 24.56
C GLU A 251 -52.82 -31.40 23.60
N ASP A 252 -53.90 -32.09 23.94
CA ASP A 252 -55.22 -32.03 23.33
C ASP A 252 -55.79 -30.60 23.36
N GLY A 253 -56.32 -30.19 22.22
CA GLY A 253 -56.96 -28.88 22.07
C GLY A 253 -57.63 -28.76 20.71
N THR A 254 -58.83 -29.31 20.64
CA THR A 254 -59.75 -29.30 19.49
C THR A 254 -59.88 -27.93 18.83
N GLN A 255 -59.36 -27.78 17.60
CA GLN A 255 -59.98 -27.04 16.48
C GLN A 255 -59.05 -27.11 15.25
N GLN A 256 -59.30 -28.06 14.36
CA GLN A 256 -58.64 -28.13 13.06
C GLN A 256 -59.36 -27.18 12.09
N ARG A 257 -58.79 -26.00 11.86
CA ARG A 257 -59.24 -25.07 10.81
C ARG A 257 -58.98 -25.68 9.43
N ILE A 258 -59.88 -25.35 8.50
CA ILE A 258 -60.14 -25.97 7.18
C ILE A 258 -58.95 -25.91 6.18
N ASP A 259 -57.83 -25.28 6.54
CA ASP A 259 -56.62 -25.18 5.70
C ASP A 259 -55.91 -26.52 5.45
N LYS A 260 -56.30 -27.60 6.13
CA LYS A 260 -55.73 -28.94 5.91
C LYS A 260 -56.25 -29.66 4.65
N PHE A 261 -57.30 -29.16 3.98
CA PHE A 261 -57.83 -29.81 2.78
C PHE A 261 -57.15 -29.37 1.47
N MET A 262 -56.34 -28.31 1.46
CA MET A 262 -55.63 -27.82 0.26
C MET A 262 -54.18 -28.34 0.12
N LYS A 263 -53.75 -29.28 0.97
CA LYS A 263 -52.42 -29.92 0.87
C LYS A 263 -52.55 -31.42 0.65
N ARG A 264 -53.09 -31.79 -0.52
CA ARG A 264 -52.98 -33.13 -1.09
C ARG A 264 -52.53 -32.96 -2.53
N ASN A 265 -51.21 -32.86 -2.70
CA ASN A 265 -50.41 -33.12 -3.90
C ASN A 265 -48.98 -32.64 -3.61
N ALA A 266 -48.29 -33.35 -2.72
CA ALA A 266 -46.86 -33.21 -2.50
C ALA A 266 -46.34 -34.51 -1.88
N GLU A 267 -46.63 -35.64 -2.53
CA GLU A 267 -45.95 -36.90 -2.29
C GLU A 267 -44.93 -37.10 -3.42
N GLU A 268 -43.81 -36.40 -3.33
CA GLU A 268 -42.55 -36.87 -3.89
C GLU A 268 -41.48 -36.64 -2.82
N ALA A 269 -40.60 -37.63 -2.66
CA ALA A 269 -39.55 -37.71 -1.65
C ALA A 269 -38.79 -36.39 -1.44
N PRO A 270 -38.22 -36.11 -0.26
CA PRO A 270 -37.47 -34.88 -0.04
C PRO A 270 -36.16 -34.96 -0.84
N ILE A 271 -36.22 -34.58 -2.12
CA ILE A 271 -35.05 -34.17 -2.89
C ILE A 271 -34.44 -33.05 -2.06
N ASN A 272 -33.18 -33.21 -1.64
CA ASN A 272 -32.47 -32.16 -0.91
C ASN A 272 -32.65 -30.85 -1.67
N LYS A 273 -33.27 -29.85 -1.04
CA LYS A 273 -33.65 -28.59 -1.71
C LYS A 273 -32.44 -27.90 -2.33
N ARG A 274 -31.26 -28.07 -1.70
CA ARG A 274 -29.95 -27.71 -2.25
C ARG A 274 -29.69 -28.38 -3.61
N GLU A 275 -29.84 -29.70 -3.71
CA GLU A 275 -29.61 -30.44 -4.96
C GLU A 275 -30.63 -30.06 -6.04
N ALA A 276 -31.87 -29.74 -5.66
CA ALA A 276 -32.87 -29.24 -6.62
C ALA A 276 -32.46 -27.86 -7.18
N ALA A 277 -32.02 -26.94 -6.32
CA ALA A 277 -31.54 -25.62 -6.74
C ALA A 277 -30.26 -25.71 -7.59
N ALA A 278 -29.33 -26.60 -7.24
CA ALA A 278 -28.14 -26.89 -8.04
C ALA A 278 -28.53 -27.38 -9.45
N ARG A 279 -29.40 -28.40 -9.52
CA ARG A 279 -29.83 -28.98 -10.80
C ARG A 279 -30.54 -27.95 -11.69
N GLU A 280 -31.35 -27.08 -11.10
CA GLU A 280 -32.01 -26.00 -11.82
C GLU A 280 -30.98 -24.98 -12.36
N MET A 281 -29.99 -24.58 -11.55
CA MET A 281 -28.94 -23.67 -11.98
C MET A 281 -28.08 -24.26 -13.10
N HIS A 282 -27.69 -25.52 -12.99
CA HIS A 282 -26.96 -26.27 -14.03
C HIS A 282 -27.75 -26.35 -15.33
N GLY A 283 -29.00 -26.80 -15.25
CA GLY A 283 -29.87 -26.91 -16.42
C GLY A 283 -30.10 -25.57 -17.11
N LEU A 284 -30.23 -24.49 -16.33
CA LEU A 284 -30.37 -23.14 -16.87
C LEU A 284 -29.10 -22.66 -17.57
N LEU A 285 -27.93 -22.87 -16.98
CA LEU A 285 -26.65 -22.50 -17.60
C LEU A 285 -26.36 -23.30 -18.87
N ASP A 286 -26.58 -24.62 -18.85
CA ASP A 286 -26.38 -25.47 -20.02
C ASP A 286 -27.34 -25.05 -21.15
N ALA A 287 -28.62 -24.82 -20.85
CA ALA A 287 -29.59 -24.33 -21.83
C ALA A 287 -29.20 -22.95 -22.41
N MET A 288 -28.62 -22.07 -21.60
CA MET A 288 -28.15 -20.75 -22.04
C MET A 288 -26.85 -20.80 -22.84
N LEU A 289 -25.98 -21.78 -22.58
CA LEU A 289 -24.75 -21.99 -23.35
C LEU A 289 -25.03 -22.63 -24.72
N GLU A 290 -26.07 -23.46 -24.80
CA GLU A 290 -26.53 -24.06 -26.06
C GLU A 290 -27.41 -23.13 -26.90
N ALA A 291 -28.13 -22.20 -26.25
CA ALA A 291 -29.03 -21.28 -26.93
C ALA A 291 -28.32 -19.98 -27.36
N ASP A 292 -28.33 -19.70 -28.66
CA ASP A 292 -27.83 -18.43 -29.22
C ASP A 292 -28.74 -17.22 -28.91
N SER A 293 -29.92 -17.42 -28.30
CA SER A 293 -30.94 -16.40 -28.13
C SER A 293 -31.70 -16.50 -26.79
N TYR A 294 -32.92 -15.95 -26.71
CA TYR A 294 -33.71 -16.00 -25.47
C TYR A 294 -34.25 -17.41 -25.22
N ILE A 295 -34.08 -17.91 -24.00
CA ILE A 295 -34.74 -19.12 -23.50
C ILE A 295 -36.02 -18.74 -22.75
N ASP A 296 -37.05 -19.58 -22.86
CA ASP A 296 -38.30 -19.42 -22.11
C ASP A 296 -38.16 -20.10 -20.73
N LEU A 297 -38.48 -19.36 -19.67
CA LEU A 297 -38.46 -19.82 -18.28
C LEU A 297 -39.82 -20.39 -17.90
N GLU A 298 -39.83 -21.59 -17.32
CA GLU A 298 -41.04 -22.23 -16.80
C GLU A 298 -41.63 -21.46 -15.60
N ARG A 299 -40.75 -20.91 -14.76
CA ARG A 299 -41.10 -20.16 -13.55
C ARG A 299 -40.06 -19.08 -13.24
N ASP A 300 -40.47 -18.09 -12.45
CA ASP A 300 -39.57 -17.09 -11.89
C ASP A 300 -38.86 -17.70 -10.67
N SER A 301 -37.59 -18.12 -10.84
CA SER A 301 -36.78 -18.79 -9.81
C SER A 301 -35.63 -17.91 -9.31
N ALA A 302 -35.11 -18.21 -8.11
CA ALA A 302 -33.95 -17.50 -7.57
C ALA A 302 -32.73 -17.57 -8.51
N SER A 303 -32.55 -18.66 -9.26
CA SER A 303 -31.46 -18.84 -10.21
C SER A 303 -31.49 -17.81 -11.34
N SER A 304 -32.65 -17.56 -11.96
CA SER A 304 -32.78 -16.57 -13.04
C SER A 304 -32.58 -15.14 -12.53
N ARG A 305 -33.11 -14.81 -11.35
CA ARG A 305 -32.90 -13.51 -10.70
C ARG A 305 -31.44 -13.29 -10.32
N PHE A 306 -30.77 -14.31 -9.79
CA PHE A 306 -29.36 -14.26 -9.44
C PHE A 306 -28.50 -13.98 -10.67
N LEU A 307 -28.71 -14.70 -11.78
CA LEU A 307 -27.94 -14.50 -13.01
C LEU A 307 -28.09 -13.08 -13.57
N VAL A 308 -29.27 -12.49 -13.48
CA VAL A 308 -29.50 -11.11 -13.92
C VAL A 308 -28.85 -10.11 -12.96
N ARG A 309 -28.95 -10.32 -11.64
CA ARG A 309 -28.31 -9.47 -10.63
C ARG A 309 -26.78 -9.52 -10.69
N ALA A 310 -26.23 -10.70 -10.96
CA ALA A 310 -24.81 -10.94 -11.19
C ALA A 310 -24.32 -10.40 -12.54
N LYS A 311 -25.22 -9.85 -13.37
CA LYS A 311 -24.95 -9.33 -14.72
C LYS A 311 -24.32 -10.38 -15.63
N VAL A 312 -24.75 -11.62 -15.50
CA VAL A 312 -24.38 -12.73 -16.40
C VAL A 312 -25.46 -12.90 -17.48
N ALA A 313 -26.72 -12.59 -17.13
CA ALA A 313 -27.87 -12.73 -18.01
C ALA A 313 -28.70 -11.44 -18.06
N GLN A 314 -29.60 -11.35 -19.05
CA GLN A 314 -30.57 -10.26 -19.18
C GLN A 314 -31.95 -10.78 -19.53
N PHE A 315 -32.98 -10.25 -18.87
CA PHE A 315 -34.37 -10.50 -19.25
C PHE A 315 -34.73 -9.77 -20.55
N HIS A 316 -35.72 -10.30 -21.26
CA HIS A 316 -36.29 -9.62 -22.42
C HIS A 316 -37.02 -8.34 -21.96
N PRO A 317 -36.82 -7.18 -22.62
CA PRO A 317 -37.38 -5.90 -22.17
C PRO A 317 -38.92 -5.86 -22.06
N ARG A 318 -39.60 -6.74 -22.78
CA ARG A 318 -41.08 -6.85 -22.81
C ARG A 318 -41.62 -8.13 -22.18
N ASP A 319 -40.76 -9.09 -21.84
CA ASP A 319 -41.20 -10.39 -21.34
C ASP A 319 -40.24 -10.92 -20.26
N ALA A 320 -40.68 -10.90 -19.01
CA ALA A 320 -39.87 -11.36 -17.88
C ALA A 320 -39.67 -12.88 -17.85
N ARG A 321 -40.37 -13.65 -18.71
CA ARG A 321 -40.17 -15.10 -18.83
C ARG A 321 -39.07 -15.46 -19.81
N ARG A 322 -38.48 -14.49 -20.50
CA ARG A 322 -37.42 -14.74 -21.48
C ARG A 322 -36.08 -14.26 -20.97
N LEU A 323 -35.09 -15.14 -20.95
CA LEU A 323 -33.75 -14.86 -20.44
C LEU A 323 -32.70 -15.13 -21.53
N ARG A 324 -31.66 -14.30 -21.64
CA ARG A 324 -30.52 -14.54 -22.54
C ARG A 324 -29.19 -14.35 -21.80
N LEU A 325 -28.15 -15.05 -22.26
CA LEU A 325 -26.79 -14.83 -21.79
C LEU A 325 -26.25 -13.52 -22.36
N ILE A 326 -25.45 -12.80 -21.57
CA ILE A 326 -24.67 -11.70 -22.12
C ILE A 326 -23.54 -12.28 -22.98
N ASP A 327 -23.36 -11.72 -24.16
CA ASP A 327 -22.32 -12.16 -25.08
C ASP A 327 -20.93 -11.72 -24.58
N PHE A 328 -20.23 -12.66 -23.92
CA PHE A 328 -18.85 -12.47 -23.46
C PHE A 328 -17.81 -12.76 -24.56
N GLY A 329 -18.21 -13.42 -25.65
CA GLY A 329 -17.31 -13.86 -26.72
C GLY A 329 -17.07 -12.81 -27.79
N ARG A 330 -18.00 -11.85 -27.94
CA ARG A 330 -17.90 -10.81 -28.96
C ARG A 330 -16.97 -9.67 -28.54
N SER A 331 -15.68 -9.84 -28.78
CA SER A 331 -14.76 -8.71 -28.85
C SER A 331 -14.89 -8.02 -30.21
N LEU A 332 -15.18 -6.73 -30.25
CA LEU A 332 -14.96 -5.93 -31.45
C LEU A 332 -13.44 -5.92 -31.70
N GLY A 333 -13.01 -6.64 -32.74
CA GLY A 333 -11.59 -6.80 -33.04
C GLY A 333 -10.87 -5.45 -33.12
N HIS A 334 -9.74 -5.36 -32.42
CA HIS A 334 -8.75 -4.29 -32.57
C HIS A 334 -7.65 -4.72 -33.53
#